data_AF-A0A316MVY3-F1
#
_entry.id   AF-A0A316MVY3-F1
#
_cell.length_a   1.000
_cell.length_b   1.000
_cell.length_c   1.000
_cell.angle_alpha   90.00
_cell.angle_beta   90.00
_cell.angle_gamma   90.00
#
_symmetry.space_group_name_H-M   'P 1'
#
loop_
_entity.id
_entity.type
_entity.pdbx_description
1 polymer ?
#
loop_
_entity_poly.entity_id
_entity_poly.type
_entity_poly.pdbx_seq_one_letter_code
_entity_poly.pdbx_strand_id
1 'polypeptide(L)'
;MKKLFSSSLLLLAVSTGWGAVQEAIPVMNAAGVMKALPIYSNELIDKAPEGEAVTGIRDCYTSYFLGGVHYRDFENGGVGEYIIGEDGNIYLRDACYSAAKISPLTDTYLKLEKVDETTYVAHTPQLIWVDNSEDSPFTAYATRVVFSQKSATSFGYEVQQNADGTYDTDIFFTLTDGKLMQKNMNTTEMNGEVFPEELIGFTTSTGGWIGFGDGCIQICRQDTPTVLPDDATVIDKSLGYSLLHVRDIELDNATLLKYSEVGDAMYISNPSVKCHQWIKGDIDREKGTVTFLSQYLGIDAESGYAVWFMPAEYDKYLEVLDEETGFGDWFRSYKAIDKLVLSYNDGVLTGQKGQAMCFSHSPESLLLTGVYADPYIKDYTPVSTTPAPVQFTKFEPMDDFWGFGVLGFAIPSMDVNGGYIMTDELYYNVFPDDSTTPFVFSPDDYYDMTVDSMTDVPYGYYEDFDFKVSGVNHTVYFYHDWKKVGIQVIQKHNGQETRSDIVYAGGTSEVDCVSDTNDRTHVYKYIDDGQVIIVRDGMRYNILGIRMDK
;
A
#
# COMPACT_ATOMS: atom_id res chain seq x y z
N MET A 1 -25.63 15.06 -0.61
CA MET A 1 -24.81 16.17 -0.08
C MET A 1 -23.65 16.39 -1.04
N LYS A 2 -23.56 17.58 -1.63
CA LYS A 2 -22.54 17.98 -2.62
C LYS A 2 -21.20 18.17 -1.91
N LYS A 3 -20.15 17.46 -2.31
CA LYS A 3 -18.78 17.65 -1.82
C LYS A 3 -18.18 18.89 -2.51
N LEU A 4 -17.80 19.89 -1.71
CA LEU A 4 -16.83 20.91 -2.10
C LEU A 4 -15.45 20.25 -2.06
N PHE A 5 -14.88 19.97 -3.23
CA PHE A 5 -13.44 19.76 -3.43
C PHE A 5 -13.08 20.53 -4.70
N SER A 6 -12.94 21.84 -4.55
CA SER A 6 -12.32 22.71 -5.53
C SER A 6 -11.62 23.81 -4.74
N SER A 7 -10.44 24.22 -5.20
CA SER A 7 -9.55 25.23 -4.63
C SER A 7 -8.60 24.75 -3.52
N SER A 8 -7.58 23.94 -3.88
CA SER A 8 -6.25 23.92 -3.22
C SER A 8 -5.15 23.31 -4.11
N LEU A 9 -5.30 23.31 -5.43
CA LEU A 9 -4.24 22.94 -6.38
C LEU A 9 -3.82 24.20 -7.14
N LEU A 10 -2.87 24.95 -6.59
CA LEU A 10 -1.87 25.82 -7.26
C LEU A 10 -1.41 26.87 -6.24
N LEU A 11 -0.33 26.58 -5.53
CA LEU A 11 0.55 27.64 -5.04
C LEU A 11 1.98 27.09 -4.99
N LEU A 12 2.69 27.21 -6.11
CA LEU A 12 4.13 26.99 -6.17
C LEU A 12 4.72 27.90 -7.25
N ALA A 13 5.21 29.06 -6.82
CA ALA A 13 6.43 29.71 -7.32
C ALA A 13 6.62 31.09 -6.64
N VAL A 14 7.04 31.13 -5.38
CA VAL A 14 7.97 32.17 -4.91
C VAL A 14 8.96 31.50 -3.97
N SER A 15 10.18 31.32 -4.46
CA SER A 15 11.30 30.75 -3.72
C SER A 15 11.80 31.70 -2.63
N THR A 16 12.13 31.10 -1.47
CA THR A 16 13.28 31.39 -0.60
C THR A 16 13.41 32.81 -0.04
N GLY A 17 13.10 32.93 1.25
CA GLY A 17 13.62 34.00 2.09
C GLY A 17 14.94 33.59 2.76
N TRP A 18 15.85 34.57 2.79
CA TRP A 18 17.03 34.72 3.66
C TRP A 18 18.39 34.24 3.10
N GLY A 19 19.01 35.14 2.35
CA GLY A 19 20.41 35.08 1.93
C GLY A 19 20.77 36.05 0.80
N ALA A 20 20.31 37.31 0.86
CA ALA A 20 20.56 38.28 -0.21
C ALA A 20 22.01 38.80 -0.16
N VAL A 21 22.85 38.31 -1.07
CA VAL A 21 23.86 39.16 -1.71
C VAL A 21 23.16 39.79 -2.91
N GLN A 22 22.97 41.10 -2.83
CA GLN A 22 22.32 41.91 -3.85
C GLN A 22 23.26 42.07 -5.05
N GLU A 23 23.25 41.12 -5.98
CA GLU A 23 23.76 41.35 -7.33
C GLU A 23 22.62 41.82 -8.23
N ALA A 24 22.89 42.89 -8.97
CA ALA A 24 21.93 43.59 -9.79
C ALA A 24 21.23 42.64 -10.77
N ILE A 25 19.90 42.65 -10.74
CA ILE A 25 19.03 42.00 -11.73
C ILE A 25 19.49 42.47 -13.12
N PRO A 26 19.93 41.56 -14.02
CA PRO A 26 20.14 41.93 -15.40
C PRO A 26 18.76 42.31 -15.95
N VAL A 27 18.63 43.57 -16.37
CA VAL A 27 17.49 44.02 -17.17
C VAL A 27 17.33 43.04 -18.32
N MET A 28 16.22 42.28 -18.33
CA MET A 28 15.87 41.39 -19.44
C MET A 28 15.77 42.25 -20.70
N ASN A 29 16.78 42.19 -21.55
CA ASN A 29 16.66 42.58 -22.94
C ASN A 29 15.59 41.70 -23.57
N ALA A 30 14.58 42.35 -24.16
CA ALA A 30 13.58 41.86 -25.11
C ALA A 30 13.26 40.36 -25.09
N ALA A 31 12.03 40.04 -24.68
CA ALA A 31 11.39 38.74 -24.82
C ALA A 31 11.76 38.06 -26.17
N GLY A 32 12.69 37.11 -26.10
CA GLY A 32 12.81 36.10 -27.13
C GLY A 32 11.50 35.32 -27.14
N VAL A 33 10.83 35.27 -28.29
CA VAL A 33 9.64 34.45 -28.49
C VAL A 33 10.02 33.02 -28.12
N MET A 34 9.55 32.50 -26.98
CA MET A 34 9.66 31.06 -26.70
C MET A 34 8.95 30.34 -27.84
N LYS A 35 9.71 29.62 -28.66
CA LYS A 35 9.18 28.95 -29.85
C LYS A 35 8.32 27.78 -29.38
N ALA A 36 7.04 27.80 -29.71
CA ALA A 36 6.13 26.69 -29.44
C ALA A 36 6.65 25.40 -30.09
N LEU A 37 6.42 24.27 -29.43
CA LEU A 37 6.71 22.97 -30.02
C LEU A 37 5.84 22.74 -31.27
N PRO A 38 6.33 22.01 -32.28
CA PRO A 38 5.50 21.55 -33.38
C PRO A 38 4.51 20.49 -32.86
N ILE A 39 3.32 20.92 -32.43
CA ILE A 39 2.27 20.02 -31.94
C ILE A 39 1.82 19.10 -33.07
N TYR A 40 1.87 17.79 -32.84
CA TYR A 40 1.41 16.80 -33.80
C TYR A 40 -0.11 16.74 -33.85
N SER A 41 -0.77 16.71 -32.68
CA SER A 41 -2.23 16.72 -32.60
C SER A 41 -2.75 17.59 -31.45
N ASN A 42 -3.75 18.41 -31.75
CA ASN A 42 -4.59 19.14 -30.78
C ASN A 42 -5.96 18.46 -30.58
N GLU A 43 -6.14 17.24 -31.11
CA GLU A 43 -7.34 16.45 -30.88
C GLU A 43 -7.20 15.70 -29.57
N LEU A 44 -8.16 15.89 -28.66
CA LEU A 44 -8.28 15.11 -27.43
C LEU A 44 -9.07 13.84 -27.74
N ILE A 45 -8.49 12.68 -27.49
CA ILE A 45 -9.16 11.38 -27.67
C ILE A 45 -9.67 10.92 -26.30
N ASP A 46 -10.84 11.40 -25.91
CA ASP A 46 -11.49 11.15 -24.61
C ASP A 46 -12.55 10.04 -24.63
N LYS A 47 -12.65 9.34 -25.77
CA LYS A 47 -13.51 8.17 -25.98
C LYS A 47 -12.74 7.09 -26.69
N ALA A 48 -12.97 5.85 -26.27
CA ALA A 48 -12.44 4.66 -26.92
C ALA A 48 -12.80 4.69 -28.42
N PRO A 49 -11.82 4.64 -29.33
CA PRO A 49 -12.07 4.46 -30.76
C PRO A 49 -12.71 3.10 -31.07
N GLU A 50 -13.27 2.95 -32.26
CA GLU A 50 -13.80 1.66 -32.74
C GLU A 50 -12.63 0.67 -32.96
N GLY A 51 -12.74 -0.52 -32.37
CA GLY A 51 -11.69 -1.54 -32.42
C GLY A 51 -11.81 -2.63 -31.36
N GLU A 52 -10.79 -3.48 -31.26
CA GLU A 52 -10.66 -4.49 -30.20
C GLU A 52 -10.01 -3.88 -28.96
N ALA A 53 -10.74 -3.84 -27.84
CA ALA A 53 -10.17 -3.49 -26.55
C ALA A 53 -9.32 -4.63 -26.01
N VAL A 54 -8.08 -4.31 -25.66
CA VAL A 54 -7.14 -5.25 -25.04
C VAL A 54 -6.78 -4.77 -23.64
N THR A 55 -7.26 -5.51 -22.64
CA THR A 55 -6.85 -5.33 -21.25
C THR A 55 -5.70 -6.27 -20.93
N GLY A 56 -4.74 -5.77 -20.17
CA GLY A 56 -3.61 -6.54 -19.68
C GLY A 56 -3.03 -5.92 -18.41
N ILE A 57 -1.88 -6.42 -18.00
CA ILE A 57 -1.12 -5.88 -16.89
C ILE A 57 -0.15 -4.83 -17.42
N ARG A 58 -0.23 -3.63 -16.85
CA ARG A 58 0.68 -2.52 -17.08
C ARG A 58 1.79 -2.52 -16.04
N ASP A 59 3.02 -2.59 -16.52
CA ASP A 59 4.19 -2.19 -15.74
C ASP A 59 4.83 -0.98 -16.41
N CYS A 60 5.27 -0.02 -15.61
CA CYS A 60 5.94 1.18 -16.10
C CYS A 60 6.70 1.88 -14.97
N TYR A 61 7.71 2.65 -15.35
CA TYR A 61 8.11 3.77 -14.51
C TYR A 61 7.04 4.86 -14.60
N THR A 62 6.66 5.43 -13.47
CA THR A 62 5.74 6.56 -13.44
C THR A 62 6.30 7.70 -12.59
N SER A 63 5.99 8.93 -13.00
CA SER A 63 6.31 10.15 -12.30
C SER A 63 5.04 10.99 -12.15
N TYR A 64 4.71 11.43 -10.94
CA TYR A 64 3.50 12.23 -10.68
C TYR A 64 3.58 13.01 -9.37
N PHE A 65 2.73 14.05 -9.24
CA PHE A 65 2.60 14.81 -8.01
C PHE A 65 1.32 14.46 -7.26
N LEU A 66 1.44 14.18 -5.95
CA LEU A 66 0.30 14.00 -5.06
C LEU A 66 0.61 14.65 -3.70
N GLY A 67 -0.31 15.45 -3.16
CA GLY A 67 -0.15 16.06 -1.83
C GLY A 67 1.06 16.99 -1.67
N GLY A 68 1.60 17.55 -2.76
CA GLY A 68 2.82 18.38 -2.74
C GLY A 68 4.12 17.58 -2.75
N VAL A 69 4.05 16.26 -2.89
CA VAL A 69 5.20 15.34 -3.00
C VAL A 69 5.31 14.85 -4.44
N HIS A 70 6.54 14.76 -4.95
CA HIS A 70 6.85 14.17 -6.25
C HIS A 70 7.13 12.68 -6.07
N TYR A 71 6.27 11.83 -6.60
CA TYR A 71 6.44 10.38 -6.59
C TYR A 71 7.03 9.91 -7.92
N ARG A 72 7.98 8.98 -7.81
CA ARG A 72 8.75 8.41 -8.93
C ARG A 72 9.15 7.00 -8.58
N ASP A 73 8.60 6.01 -9.28
CA ASP A 73 8.95 4.60 -9.05
C ASP A 73 8.55 3.73 -10.25
N PHE A 74 9.03 2.49 -10.27
CA PHE A 74 8.49 1.43 -11.11
C PHE A 74 7.21 0.87 -10.48
N GLU A 75 6.07 1.16 -11.09
CA GLU A 75 4.81 0.53 -10.77
C GLU A 75 4.67 -0.78 -11.57
N ASN A 76 4.43 -1.88 -10.86
CA ASN A 76 4.20 -3.20 -11.44
C ASN A 76 2.80 -3.70 -11.09
N GLY A 77 2.19 -4.47 -11.98
CA GLY A 77 0.93 -5.15 -11.74
C GLY A 77 -0.32 -4.30 -11.96
N GLY A 78 -0.20 -3.07 -12.46
CA GLY A 78 -1.36 -2.20 -12.71
C GLY A 78 -2.26 -2.72 -13.83
N VAL A 79 -3.48 -2.20 -13.96
CA VAL A 79 -4.32 -2.51 -15.13
C VAL A 79 -3.95 -1.59 -16.29
N GLY A 80 -3.66 -2.18 -17.44
CA GLY A 80 -3.43 -1.49 -18.69
C GLY A 80 -4.51 -1.79 -19.71
N GLU A 81 -4.82 -0.81 -20.55
CA GLU A 81 -5.71 -0.98 -21.69
C GLU A 81 -5.14 -0.29 -22.92
N TYR A 82 -5.30 -0.93 -24.08
CA TYR A 82 -5.16 -0.30 -25.37
C TYR A 82 -6.22 -0.80 -26.34
N ILE A 83 -6.57 0.01 -27.33
CA ILE A 83 -7.48 -0.37 -28.42
C ILE A 83 -6.66 -0.65 -29.68
N ILE A 84 -6.88 -1.80 -30.31
CA ILE A 84 -6.44 -2.05 -31.68
C ILE A 84 -7.55 -1.50 -32.59
N GLY A 85 -7.32 -0.33 -33.16
CA GLY A 85 -8.30 0.37 -33.99
C GLY A 85 -8.58 -0.32 -35.32
N GLU A 86 -9.78 -0.15 -35.87
CA GLU A 86 -10.12 -0.63 -37.22
C GLU A 86 -9.26 0.03 -38.31
N ASP A 87 -8.68 1.19 -38.02
CA ASP A 87 -7.73 1.91 -38.88
C ASP A 87 -6.30 1.34 -38.84
N GLY A 88 -6.08 0.29 -38.03
CA GLY A 88 -4.80 -0.37 -37.86
C GLY A 88 -3.85 0.32 -36.87
N ASN A 89 -4.26 1.42 -36.24
CA ASN A 89 -3.49 2.10 -35.21
C ASN A 89 -3.76 1.52 -33.82
N ILE A 90 -2.88 1.80 -32.86
CA ILE A 90 -3.10 1.47 -31.45
C ILE A 90 -3.42 2.73 -30.68
N TYR A 91 -4.36 2.65 -29.75
CA TYR A 91 -4.72 3.73 -28.85
C TYR A 91 -4.43 3.29 -27.43
N LEU A 92 -3.32 3.78 -26.87
CA LEU A 92 -2.91 3.48 -25.51
C LEU A 92 -3.73 4.35 -24.54
N ARG A 93 -4.52 3.73 -23.67
CA ARG A 93 -5.23 4.46 -22.61
C ARG A 93 -4.24 4.90 -21.53
N ASP A 94 -4.49 6.07 -20.96
CA ASP A 94 -3.70 6.68 -19.89
C ASP A 94 -2.22 6.82 -20.28
N ALA A 95 -1.90 7.89 -21.01
CA ALA A 95 -0.51 8.20 -21.37
C ALA A 95 0.41 8.31 -20.14
N CYS A 96 -0.15 8.69 -18.98
CA CYS A 96 0.46 8.55 -17.66
C CYS A 96 -0.53 7.89 -16.71
N TYR A 97 -0.22 6.68 -16.25
CA TYR A 97 -1.10 5.83 -15.45
C TYR A 97 -1.51 6.49 -14.13
N SER A 98 -0.54 7.06 -13.41
CA SER A 98 -0.82 7.67 -12.11
C SER A 98 -1.52 9.03 -12.20
N ALA A 99 -1.40 9.74 -13.33
CA ALA A 99 -2.20 10.94 -13.57
C ALA A 99 -3.70 10.62 -13.67
N ALA A 100 -4.06 9.51 -14.33
CA ALA A 100 -5.44 9.05 -14.48
C ALA A 100 -6.12 8.73 -13.14
N LYS A 101 -5.35 8.23 -12.16
CA LYS A 101 -5.83 8.01 -10.78
C LYS A 101 -6.13 9.31 -10.03
N ILE A 102 -5.47 10.40 -10.38
CA ILE A 102 -5.59 11.70 -9.71
C ILE A 102 -6.69 12.55 -10.34
N SER A 103 -6.81 12.53 -11.67
CA SER A 103 -7.78 13.34 -12.39
C SER A 103 -8.44 12.55 -13.52
N PRO A 104 -9.78 12.42 -13.53
CA PRO A 104 -10.50 11.76 -14.62
C PRO A 104 -10.40 12.52 -15.94
N LEU A 105 -9.92 13.78 -15.93
CA LEU A 105 -9.67 14.56 -17.16
C LEU A 105 -8.47 14.05 -17.97
N THR A 106 -7.70 13.13 -17.41
CA THR A 106 -6.53 12.52 -18.06
C THR A 106 -6.79 11.09 -18.55
N ASP A 107 -7.99 10.55 -18.28
CA ASP A 107 -8.48 9.27 -18.83
C ASP A 107 -8.78 9.43 -20.33
N THR A 108 -7.73 9.30 -21.12
CA THR A 108 -7.68 9.64 -22.55
C THR A 108 -6.72 8.69 -23.27
N TYR A 109 -6.74 8.72 -24.59
CA TYR A 109 -5.94 7.83 -25.42
C TYR A 109 -4.81 8.58 -26.13
N LEU A 110 -3.60 8.00 -26.06
CA LEU A 110 -2.47 8.35 -26.92
C LEU A 110 -2.51 7.49 -28.18
N LYS A 111 -2.53 8.12 -29.36
CA LYS A 111 -2.52 7.42 -30.64
C LYS A 111 -1.11 6.99 -31.02
N LEU A 112 -0.95 5.71 -31.36
CA LEU A 112 0.26 5.10 -31.91
C LEU A 112 -0.02 4.66 -33.35
N GLU A 113 0.64 5.29 -34.32
CA GLU A 113 0.46 4.98 -35.74
C GLU A 113 1.26 3.74 -36.15
N LYS A 114 0.67 2.89 -36.99
CA LYS A 114 1.34 1.67 -37.47
C LYS A 114 2.51 2.02 -38.40
N VAL A 115 3.71 1.55 -38.06
CA VAL A 115 4.91 1.68 -38.89
C VAL A 115 5.10 0.43 -39.75
N ASP A 116 5.00 -0.74 -39.12
CA ASP A 116 5.05 -2.05 -39.76
C ASP A 116 4.20 -3.07 -38.97
N GLU A 117 4.33 -4.36 -39.24
CA GLU A 117 3.48 -5.39 -38.59
C GLU A 117 3.66 -5.48 -37.07
N THR A 118 4.81 -5.09 -36.53
CA THR A 118 5.08 -5.18 -35.09
C THR A 118 5.40 -3.84 -34.46
N THR A 119 5.72 -2.80 -35.23
CA THR A 119 6.18 -1.50 -34.73
C THR A 119 5.13 -0.41 -34.91
N TYR A 120 4.96 0.39 -33.87
CA TYR A 120 4.07 1.55 -33.83
C TYR A 120 4.83 2.78 -33.33
N VAL A 121 4.36 3.98 -33.70
CA VAL A 121 4.99 5.25 -33.29
C VAL A 121 3.94 6.21 -32.75
N ALA A 122 4.14 6.75 -31.55
CA ALA A 122 3.44 7.95 -31.12
C ALA A 122 4.22 9.15 -31.61
N HIS A 123 3.67 9.84 -32.62
CA HIS A 123 4.14 11.17 -32.98
C HIS A 123 3.63 12.15 -31.93
N THR A 124 4.54 12.75 -31.16
CA THR A 124 4.19 13.70 -30.09
C THR A 124 4.69 15.11 -30.43
N PRO A 125 4.21 16.20 -29.79
CA PRO A 125 3.18 16.29 -28.73
C PRO A 125 1.74 15.95 -29.19
N GLN A 126 0.97 15.20 -28.38
CA GLN A 126 -0.47 14.97 -28.54
C GLN A 126 -1.25 15.51 -27.33
N LEU A 127 -2.38 16.18 -27.55
CA LEU A 127 -3.21 16.73 -26.47
C LEU A 127 -3.79 15.61 -25.59
N ILE A 128 -3.59 15.69 -24.27
CA ILE A 128 -3.97 14.61 -23.33
C ILE A 128 -4.72 15.09 -22.08
N TRP A 129 -4.69 16.39 -21.79
CA TRP A 129 -5.41 16.96 -20.67
C TRP A 129 -5.90 18.35 -21.01
N VAL A 130 -7.21 18.57 -20.87
CA VAL A 130 -7.84 19.89 -20.91
C VAL A 130 -8.64 20.10 -19.63
N ASP A 131 -8.25 21.10 -18.84
CA ASP A 131 -9.03 21.63 -17.72
C ASP A 131 -9.59 23.00 -18.12
N ASN A 132 -10.91 23.13 -18.16
CA ASN A 132 -11.60 24.36 -18.51
C ASN A 132 -12.19 25.06 -17.26
N SER A 133 -11.70 24.75 -16.07
CA SER A 133 -12.12 25.43 -14.84
C SER A 133 -11.85 26.94 -14.95
N GLU A 134 -12.82 27.74 -14.49
CA GLU A 134 -12.74 29.20 -14.60
C GLU A 134 -11.56 29.79 -13.83
N ASP A 135 -11.18 29.14 -12.71
CA ASP A 135 -10.13 29.62 -11.82
C ASP A 135 -8.72 29.25 -12.29
N SER A 136 -8.54 28.15 -13.03
CA SER A 136 -7.22 27.69 -13.49
C SER A 136 -7.32 26.84 -14.76
N PRO A 137 -7.64 27.45 -15.92
CA PRO A 137 -7.67 26.71 -17.17
C PRO A 137 -6.27 26.18 -17.49
N PHE A 138 -6.20 24.91 -17.85
CA PHE A 138 -4.94 24.21 -18.04
C PHE A 138 -5.00 23.26 -19.24
N THR A 139 -3.86 23.11 -19.91
CA THR A 139 -3.73 22.17 -21.02
C THR A 139 -2.35 21.54 -21.00
N ALA A 140 -2.31 20.21 -21.15
CA ALA A 140 -1.07 19.46 -21.28
C ALA A 140 -1.09 18.51 -22.47
N TYR A 141 0.10 18.25 -22.99
CA TYR A 141 0.36 17.35 -24.08
C TYR A 141 1.22 16.19 -23.60
N ALA A 142 0.91 14.97 -24.03
CA ALA A 142 1.82 13.85 -23.99
C ALA A 142 2.94 14.09 -25.00
N THR A 143 4.19 14.18 -24.51
CA THR A 143 5.37 14.54 -25.30
C THR A 143 6.52 13.62 -24.92
N ARG A 144 7.27 13.13 -25.92
CA ARG A 144 8.54 12.45 -25.66
C ARG A 144 9.52 13.44 -25.02
N VAL A 145 9.97 13.09 -23.83
CA VAL A 145 11.01 13.81 -23.10
C VAL A 145 12.14 12.84 -22.78
N VAL A 146 13.37 13.33 -22.81
CA VAL A 146 14.58 12.52 -22.56
C VAL A 146 15.23 12.92 -21.25
N PHE A 147 15.82 11.95 -20.57
CA PHE A 147 16.56 12.21 -19.35
C PHE A 147 17.74 13.12 -19.64
N SER A 148 17.88 14.19 -18.86
CA SER A 148 18.90 15.21 -19.02
C SER A 148 19.51 15.56 -17.68
N GLN A 149 20.84 15.51 -17.64
CA GLN A 149 21.62 15.93 -16.50
C GLN A 149 22.33 17.25 -16.83
N LYS A 150 22.00 18.31 -16.09
CA LYS A 150 22.70 19.61 -16.17
C LYS A 150 23.83 19.70 -15.14
N SER A 151 23.66 19.05 -13.98
CA SER A 151 24.69 18.90 -12.94
C SER A 151 24.41 17.68 -12.06
N ALA A 152 25.26 17.43 -11.07
CA ALA A 152 25.04 16.37 -10.06
C ALA A 152 23.74 16.55 -9.25
N THR A 153 23.24 17.78 -9.14
CA THR A 153 22.04 18.13 -8.35
C THR A 153 20.90 18.69 -9.20
N SER A 154 21.09 18.76 -10.52
CA SER A 154 20.10 19.28 -11.47
C SER A 154 19.99 18.31 -12.64
N PHE A 155 18.98 17.48 -12.59
CA PHE A 155 18.60 16.53 -13.62
C PHE A 155 17.08 16.44 -13.69
N GLY A 156 16.58 15.94 -14.81
CA GLY A 156 15.15 15.78 -15.05
C GLY A 156 14.90 15.38 -16.49
N TYR A 157 13.72 15.72 -17.00
CA TYR A 157 13.35 15.40 -18.37
C TYR A 157 13.12 16.67 -19.17
N GLU A 158 13.62 16.68 -20.41
CA GLU A 158 13.45 17.79 -21.35
C GLU A 158 13.15 17.28 -22.76
N VAL A 159 12.54 18.11 -23.59
CA VAL A 159 12.30 17.76 -25.00
C VAL A 159 13.61 17.84 -25.77
N GLN A 160 13.96 16.77 -26.47
CA GLN A 160 15.20 16.69 -27.24
C GLN A 160 15.14 17.61 -28.47
N GLN A 161 16.06 18.58 -28.53
CA GLN A 161 16.26 19.43 -29.70
C GLN A 161 17.51 18.99 -30.46
N ASN A 162 17.36 18.78 -31.77
CA ASN A 162 18.45 18.48 -32.68
C ASN A 162 19.29 19.74 -32.95
N ALA A 163 20.53 19.55 -33.44
CA ALA A 163 21.46 20.65 -33.73
C ALA A 163 20.95 21.64 -34.79
N ASP A 164 20.02 21.21 -35.65
CA ASP A 164 19.36 22.05 -36.66
C ASP A 164 18.13 22.81 -36.13
N GLY A 165 17.81 22.65 -34.85
CA GLY A 165 16.68 23.29 -34.17
C GLY A 165 15.34 22.59 -34.36
N THR A 166 15.32 21.41 -35.01
CA THR A 166 14.16 20.51 -35.02
C THR A 166 14.06 19.74 -33.69
N TYR A 167 12.92 19.11 -33.43
CA TYR A 167 12.70 18.31 -32.22
C TYR A 167 12.51 16.85 -32.59
N ASP A 168 13.08 15.95 -31.79
CA ASP A 168 12.83 14.50 -31.89
C ASP A 168 11.84 14.09 -30.82
N THR A 169 10.59 13.94 -31.24
CA THR A 169 9.43 13.73 -30.36
C THR A 169 8.72 12.41 -30.62
N ASP A 170 9.30 11.52 -31.42
CA ASP A 170 8.69 10.23 -31.73
C ASP A 170 9.06 9.19 -30.68
N ILE A 171 8.06 8.52 -30.12
CA ILE A 171 8.24 7.39 -29.22
C ILE A 171 7.73 6.11 -29.88
N PHE A 172 8.55 5.06 -29.85
CA PHE A 172 8.24 3.82 -30.56
C PHE A 172 7.76 2.75 -29.59
N PHE A 173 6.84 1.93 -30.07
CA PHE A 173 6.31 0.76 -29.39
C PHE A 173 6.40 -0.47 -30.28
N THR A 174 6.46 -1.64 -29.68
CA THR A 174 6.31 -2.92 -30.36
C THR A 174 5.13 -3.70 -29.82
N LEU A 175 4.33 -4.31 -30.69
CA LEU A 175 3.32 -5.30 -30.36
C LEU A 175 3.75 -6.66 -30.90
N THR A 176 4.04 -7.61 -30.02
CA THR A 176 4.42 -8.99 -30.40
C THR A 176 3.85 -9.94 -29.37
N ASP A 177 3.25 -11.05 -29.83
CA ASP A 177 2.63 -12.07 -28.96
C ASP A 177 1.65 -11.50 -27.91
N GLY A 178 0.91 -10.44 -28.29
CA GLY A 178 -0.07 -9.78 -27.40
C GLY A 178 0.56 -8.87 -26.32
N LYS A 179 1.88 -8.64 -26.39
CA LYS A 179 2.61 -7.73 -25.50
C LYS A 179 2.91 -6.41 -26.22
N LEU A 180 2.33 -5.32 -25.73
CA LEU A 180 2.66 -3.96 -26.16
C LEU A 180 3.79 -3.44 -25.28
N MET A 181 4.91 -3.00 -25.86
CA MET A 181 6.05 -2.48 -25.10
C MET A 181 6.58 -1.20 -25.72
N GLN A 182 6.98 -0.24 -24.90
CA GLN A 182 7.84 0.85 -25.33
C GLN A 182 9.16 0.26 -25.83
N LYS A 183 9.65 0.73 -26.98
CA LYS A 183 10.84 0.17 -27.62
C LYS A 183 12.11 0.50 -26.86
N ASN A 184 12.20 1.69 -26.28
CA ASN A 184 13.29 2.05 -25.37
C ASN A 184 12.89 1.70 -23.93
N MET A 185 13.46 0.63 -23.41
CA MET A 185 13.32 0.21 -22.01
C MET A 185 14.58 0.54 -21.19
N ASN A 186 15.55 1.26 -21.76
CA ASN A 186 16.81 1.55 -21.10
C ASN A 186 16.61 2.53 -19.95
N THR A 187 17.50 2.42 -18.98
CA THR A 187 17.53 3.27 -17.80
C THR A 187 18.92 3.87 -17.57
N THR A 188 18.94 5.00 -16.89
CA THR A 188 20.12 5.69 -16.39
C THR A 188 20.06 5.74 -14.87
N GLU A 189 21.17 5.45 -14.20
CA GLU A 189 21.30 5.60 -12.75
C GLU A 189 21.81 7.01 -12.41
N MET A 190 21.15 7.67 -11.46
CA MET A 190 21.56 8.98 -10.95
C MET A 190 21.31 9.03 -9.44
N ASN A 191 22.34 9.32 -8.66
CA ASN A 191 22.26 9.44 -7.20
C ASN A 191 21.62 8.22 -6.50
N GLY A 192 21.85 7.00 -7.03
CA GLY A 192 21.28 5.76 -6.49
C GLY A 192 19.82 5.49 -6.88
N GLU A 193 19.22 6.35 -7.70
CA GLU A 193 17.89 6.15 -8.28
C GLU A 193 18.02 5.77 -9.77
N VAL A 194 17.07 4.98 -10.27
CA VAL A 194 17.02 4.52 -11.66
C VAL A 194 15.91 5.26 -12.42
N PHE A 195 16.26 5.82 -13.58
CA PHE A 195 15.38 6.64 -14.41
C PHE A 195 15.32 6.10 -15.83
N PRO A 196 14.15 5.99 -16.48
CA PRO A 196 14.08 5.73 -17.91
C PRO A 196 14.83 6.78 -18.73
N GLU A 197 15.49 6.38 -19.82
CA GLU A 197 16.15 7.33 -20.73
C GLU A 197 15.14 8.25 -21.43
N GLU A 198 13.90 7.82 -21.60
CA GLU A 198 12.81 8.62 -22.15
C GLU A 198 11.46 8.32 -21.50
N LEU A 199 10.59 9.33 -21.43
CA LEU A 199 9.20 9.21 -20.97
C LEU A 199 8.24 9.75 -22.02
N ILE A 200 6.99 9.32 -21.92
CA ILE A 200 5.83 10.11 -22.32
C ILE A 200 5.54 11.10 -21.19
N GLY A 201 6.20 12.25 -21.23
CA GLY A 201 6.05 13.32 -20.25
C GLY A 201 4.89 14.23 -20.60
N PHE A 202 4.16 14.70 -19.59
CA PHE A 202 3.17 15.76 -19.79
C PHE A 202 3.91 17.10 -19.87
N THR A 203 3.64 17.87 -20.92
CA THR A 203 4.29 19.16 -21.15
C THR A 203 3.31 20.26 -21.48
N THR A 204 3.72 21.50 -21.25
CA THR A 204 3.06 22.67 -21.84
C THR A 204 3.28 22.71 -23.36
N SER A 205 2.59 23.61 -24.07
CA SER A 205 2.78 23.83 -25.52
C SER A 205 4.17 24.34 -25.90
N THR A 206 4.97 24.80 -24.93
CA THR A 206 6.37 25.22 -25.12
C THR A 206 7.37 24.12 -24.73
N GLY A 207 6.90 22.93 -24.35
CA GLY A 207 7.76 21.79 -23.99
C GLY A 207 8.26 21.78 -22.56
N GLY A 208 7.74 22.63 -21.68
CA GLY A 208 8.05 22.55 -20.25
C GLY A 208 7.41 21.31 -19.64
N TRP A 209 8.22 20.36 -19.17
CA TRP A 209 7.74 19.19 -18.44
C TRP A 209 7.16 19.59 -17.09
N ILE A 210 5.95 19.11 -16.81
CA ILE A 210 5.20 19.48 -15.58
C ILE A 210 5.31 18.42 -14.48
N GLY A 211 6.23 17.46 -14.64
CA GLY A 211 6.55 16.42 -13.66
C GLY A 211 5.62 15.20 -13.63
N PHE A 212 4.74 15.06 -14.63
CA PHE A 212 3.97 13.85 -14.88
C PHE A 212 4.52 13.10 -16.09
N GLY A 213 4.50 11.76 -16.05
CA GLY A 213 4.83 10.96 -17.23
C GLY A 213 5.19 9.53 -16.91
N ASP A 214 5.05 8.66 -17.91
CA ASP A 214 5.41 7.25 -17.81
C ASP A 214 6.53 6.90 -18.81
N GLY A 215 7.36 5.93 -18.45
CA GLY A 215 8.37 5.35 -19.33
C GLY A 215 8.55 3.87 -19.03
N CYS A 216 9.36 3.19 -19.84
CA CYS A 216 9.50 1.73 -19.77
C CYS A 216 8.14 1.01 -19.75
N ILE A 217 7.17 1.50 -20.53
CA ILE A 217 5.79 1.02 -20.48
C ILE A 217 5.70 -0.36 -21.13
N GLN A 218 5.07 -1.32 -20.44
CA GLN A 218 4.64 -2.58 -21.04
C GLN A 218 3.20 -2.90 -20.63
N ILE A 219 2.42 -3.45 -21.56
CA ILE A 219 1.11 -4.04 -21.29
C ILE A 219 1.10 -5.48 -21.81
N CYS A 220 0.94 -6.43 -20.88
CA CYS A 220 0.99 -7.86 -21.17
C CYS A 220 -0.35 -8.53 -20.87
N ARG A 221 -0.88 -9.34 -21.81
CA ARG A 221 -1.93 -10.30 -21.47
C ARG A 221 -1.35 -11.35 -20.51
N GLN A 222 -2.09 -11.70 -19.46
CA GLN A 222 -1.74 -12.80 -18.57
C GLN A 222 -2.61 -14.02 -18.83
N ASP A 223 -2.23 -15.12 -18.18
CA ASP A 223 -3.02 -16.34 -18.12
C ASP A 223 -4.46 -16.07 -17.64
N THR A 224 -5.35 -17.02 -17.92
CA THR A 224 -6.72 -16.94 -17.39
C THR A 224 -6.70 -17.33 -15.91
N PRO A 225 -7.27 -16.50 -15.01
CA PRO A 225 -7.41 -16.87 -13.62
C PRO A 225 -8.14 -18.20 -13.43
N THR A 226 -7.80 -18.93 -12.38
CA THR A 226 -8.51 -20.13 -11.99
C THR A 226 -9.99 -19.79 -11.71
N VAL A 227 -10.89 -20.54 -12.35
CA VAL A 227 -12.34 -20.46 -12.12
C VAL A 227 -12.80 -21.70 -11.37
N LEU A 228 -13.66 -21.49 -10.37
CA LEU A 228 -14.31 -22.59 -9.68
C LEU A 228 -15.31 -23.31 -10.62
N PRO A 229 -15.31 -24.64 -10.71
CA PRO A 229 -16.31 -25.38 -11.49
C PRO A 229 -17.76 -25.09 -11.05
N ASP A 230 -18.70 -25.04 -12.00
CA ASP A 230 -20.10 -24.70 -11.75
C ASP A 230 -20.82 -25.68 -10.80
N ASP A 231 -20.35 -26.93 -10.71
CA ASP A 231 -20.90 -27.99 -9.85
C ASP A 231 -20.22 -28.08 -8.47
N ALA A 232 -19.25 -27.21 -8.20
CA ALA A 232 -18.51 -27.19 -6.95
C ALA A 232 -19.41 -26.83 -5.75
N THR A 233 -19.30 -27.60 -4.67
CA THR A 233 -19.92 -27.25 -3.39
C THR A 233 -18.94 -26.45 -2.55
N VAL A 234 -19.25 -25.18 -2.29
CA VAL A 234 -18.42 -24.31 -1.47
C VAL A 234 -18.83 -24.40 0.00
N ILE A 235 -17.84 -24.62 0.87
CA ILE A 235 -17.98 -24.59 2.32
C ILE A 235 -16.97 -23.64 2.93
N ASP A 236 -17.20 -23.28 4.19
CA ASP A 236 -16.29 -22.45 4.97
C ASP A 236 -15.33 -23.33 5.78
N LYS A 237 -14.06 -22.94 5.81
CA LYS A 237 -12.99 -23.53 6.62
C LYS A 237 -12.22 -22.44 7.36
N SER A 238 -11.47 -22.86 8.38
CA SER A 238 -10.57 -22.01 9.14
C SER A 238 -9.16 -22.14 8.56
N LEU A 239 -8.60 -21.04 8.07
CA LEU A 239 -7.18 -20.93 7.70
C LEU A 239 -6.44 -20.34 8.90
N GLY A 240 -5.63 -21.15 9.57
CA GLY A 240 -4.70 -20.68 10.58
C GLY A 240 -3.32 -20.42 10.00
N TYR A 241 -2.61 -19.46 10.59
CA TYR A 241 -1.31 -18.97 10.11
C TYR A 241 -0.55 -18.24 11.22
N SER A 242 0.77 -18.15 11.06
CA SER A 242 1.66 -17.47 12.00
C SER A 242 2.03 -16.07 11.51
N LEU A 243 1.96 -15.09 12.41
CA LEU A 243 2.45 -13.73 12.25
C LEU A 243 3.78 -13.57 12.99
N LEU A 244 4.79 -13.00 12.31
CA LEU A 244 5.94 -12.46 13.03
C LEU A 244 5.46 -11.21 13.77
N HIS A 245 5.31 -11.35 15.07
CA HIS A 245 4.91 -10.31 15.98
C HIS A 245 6.14 -9.63 16.58
N VAL A 246 5.94 -8.69 17.51
CA VAL A 246 7.03 -7.89 18.12
C VAL A 246 8.20 -8.76 18.63
N ARG A 247 9.43 -8.34 18.32
CA ARG A 247 10.69 -8.87 18.88
C ARG A 247 10.87 -10.39 18.77
N ASP A 248 10.70 -10.92 17.55
CA ASP A 248 10.84 -12.36 17.21
C ASP A 248 9.73 -13.28 17.73
N ILE A 249 8.71 -12.74 18.39
CA ILE A 249 7.62 -13.57 18.91
C ILE A 249 6.69 -13.94 17.77
N GLU A 250 6.35 -15.22 17.67
CA GLU A 250 5.34 -15.70 16.73
C GLU A 250 3.97 -15.62 17.40
N LEU A 251 2.99 -15.06 16.69
CA LEU A 251 1.60 -15.05 17.09
C LEU A 251 0.78 -15.84 16.08
N ASP A 252 0.11 -16.89 16.54
CA ASP A 252 -0.85 -17.61 15.70
C ASP A 252 -2.14 -16.81 15.57
N ASN A 253 -2.69 -16.80 14.36
CA ASN A 253 -3.96 -16.20 14.03
C ASN A 253 -4.76 -17.11 13.09
N ALA A 254 -6.04 -16.79 12.88
CA ALA A 254 -6.85 -17.47 11.88
C ALA A 254 -7.75 -16.50 11.12
N THR A 255 -8.18 -16.94 9.94
CA THR A 255 -9.18 -16.27 9.11
C THR A 255 -10.13 -17.29 8.48
N LEU A 256 -11.28 -16.82 8.00
CA LEU A 256 -12.21 -17.63 7.23
C LEU A 256 -11.68 -17.87 5.81
N LEU A 257 -11.87 -19.07 5.29
CA LEU A 257 -11.45 -19.48 3.95
C LEU A 257 -12.61 -20.19 3.25
N LYS A 258 -12.91 -19.82 2.00
CA LYS A 258 -13.82 -20.62 1.17
C LYS A 258 -13.07 -21.81 0.60
N TYR A 259 -13.73 -22.95 0.57
CA TYR A 259 -13.14 -24.24 0.23
C TYR A 259 -14.07 -25.08 -0.64
N SER A 260 -13.52 -25.80 -1.62
CA SER A 260 -14.22 -26.84 -2.36
C SER A 260 -13.28 -27.96 -2.82
N GLU A 261 -13.80 -29.17 -2.95
CA GLU A 261 -13.14 -30.28 -3.64
C GLU A 261 -13.99 -30.72 -4.84
N VAL A 262 -13.34 -30.88 -6.00
CA VAL A 262 -13.95 -31.43 -7.22
C VAL A 262 -13.04 -32.52 -7.75
N GLY A 263 -13.38 -33.78 -7.49
CA GLY A 263 -12.53 -34.92 -7.82
C GLY A 263 -11.22 -34.91 -7.04
N ASP A 264 -10.10 -34.85 -7.75
CA ASP A 264 -8.75 -34.74 -7.17
C ASP A 264 -8.20 -33.31 -7.24
N ALA A 265 -9.07 -32.31 -7.44
CA ALA A 265 -8.72 -30.90 -7.34
C ALA A 265 -9.32 -30.28 -6.08
N MET A 266 -8.55 -29.40 -5.46
CA MET A 266 -8.97 -28.55 -4.36
C MET A 266 -9.02 -27.09 -4.83
N TYR A 267 -9.99 -26.34 -4.35
CA TYR A 267 -10.12 -24.92 -4.60
C TYR A 267 -10.24 -24.19 -3.27
N ILE A 268 -9.35 -23.21 -3.05
CA ILE A 268 -9.41 -22.33 -1.89
C ILE A 268 -9.47 -20.87 -2.34
N SER A 269 -10.22 -20.03 -1.63
CA SER A 269 -10.26 -18.60 -1.96
C SER A 269 -8.96 -17.90 -1.58
N ASN A 270 -8.62 -16.81 -2.26
CA ASN A 270 -7.66 -15.82 -1.77
C ASN A 270 -8.24 -15.10 -0.52
N PRO A 271 -7.68 -15.31 0.69
CA PRO A 271 -8.14 -14.66 1.91
C PRO A 271 -7.73 -13.17 2.03
N SER A 272 -6.89 -12.64 1.13
CA SER A 272 -6.36 -11.28 1.19
C SER A 272 -7.20 -10.24 0.43
N VAL A 273 -8.23 -10.66 -0.28
CA VAL A 273 -9.09 -9.79 -1.10
C VAL A 273 -10.55 -10.01 -0.77
N LYS A 274 -11.38 -8.99 -1.01
CA LYS A 274 -12.82 -9.07 -0.74
C LYS A 274 -13.58 -9.89 -1.77
N CYS A 275 -13.16 -9.85 -3.04
CA CYS A 275 -13.77 -10.63 -4.11
C CYS A 275 -13.15 -12.02 -4.20
N HIS A 276 -13.97 -13.06 -4.40
CA HIS A 276 -13.46 -14.42 -4.49
C HIS A 276 -12.58 -14.62 -5.72
N GLN A 277 -11.26 -14.72 -5.49
CA GLN A 277 -10.31 -15.30 -6.41
C GLN A 277 -10.00 -16.73 -5.97
N TRP A 278 -9.90 -17.68 -6.90
CA TRP A 278 -9.71 -19.10 -6.57
C TRP A 278 -8.29 -19.56 -6.84
N ILE A 279 -7.77 -20.40 -5.94
CA ILE A 279 -6.47 -21.03 -6.03
C ILE A 279 -6.71 -22.53 -6.15
N LYS A 280 -6.22 -23.14 -7.22
CA LYS A 280 -6.34 -24.58 -7.42
C LYS A 280 -5.14 -25.31 -6.82
N GLY A 281 -5.40 -26.37 -6.07
CA GLY A 281 -4.42 -27.37 -5.66
C GLY A 281 -4.77 -28.75 -6.23
N ASP A 282 -3.77 -29.61 -6.41
CA ASP A 282 -3.96 -30.99 -6.83
C ASP A 282 -3.80 -31.93 -5.63
N ILE A 283 -4.81 -32.78 -5.39
CA ILE A 283 -4.89 -33.73 -4.28
C ILE A 283 -4.24 -35.04 -4.72
N ASP A 284 -3.22 -35.48 -3.98
CA ASP A 284 -2.68 -36.83 -4.05
C ASP A 284 -3.20 -37.63 -2.87
N ARG A 285 -4.27 -38.40 -3.10
CA ARG A 285 -4.95 -39.19 -2.07
C ARG A 285 -4.11 -40.38 -1.58
N GLU A 286 -3.20 -40.89 -2.40
CA GLU A 286 -2.31 -41.99 -2.02
C GLU A 286 -1.22 -41.51 -1.08
N LYS A 287 -0.64 -40.33 -1.35
CA LYS A 287 0.37 -39.72 -0.49
C LYS A 287 -0.21 -38.95 0.69
N GLY A 288 -1.51 -38.64 0.66
CA GLY A 288 -2.15 -37.79 1.65
C GLY A 288 -1.57 -36.37 1.62
N THR A 289 -1.48 -35.78 0.42
CA THR A 289 -0.95 -34.41 0.24
C THR A 289 -1.77 -33.60 -0.74
N VAL A 290 -1.72 -32.27 -0.63
CA VAL A 290 -2.17 -31.34 -1.68
C VAL A 290 -1.00 -30.49 -2.13
N THR A 291 -0.86 -30.31 -3.44
CA THR A 291 0.18 -29.45 -4.04
C THR A 291 -0.45 -28.21 -4.65
N PHE A 292 0.07 -27.03 -4.32
CA PHE A 292 -0.29 -25.77 -4.94
C PHE A 292 0.92 -25.20 -5.70
N LEU A 293 0.69 -24.75 -6.94
CA LEU A 293 1.66 -24.05 -7.77
C LEU A 293 1.37 -22.55 -7.79
N SER A 294 2.36 -21.74 -8.17
CA SER A 294 2.15 -20.32 -8.45
C SER A 294 1.07 -20.13 -9.52
N GLN A 295 0.14 -19.20 -9.28
CA GLN A 295 -1.04 -18.99 -10.12
C GLN A 295 -1.37 -17.51 -10.22
N TYR A 296 -1.66 -17.03 -11.43
CA TYR A 296 -2.32 -15.74 -11.61
C TYR A 296 -3.78 -15.84 -11.16
N LEU A 297 -4.21 -14.88 -10.34
CA LEU A 297 -5.53 -14.87 -9.70
C LEU A 297 -6.48 -13.83 -10.31
N GLY A 298 -6.01 -13.04 -11.26
CA GLY A 298 -6.77 -11.94 -11.86
C GLY A 298 -6.43 -10.59 -11.24
N ILE A 299 -7.23 -9.59 -11.59
CA ILE A 299 -7.16 -8.24 -11.04
C ILE A 299 -8.01 -8.19 -9.78
N ASP A 300 -7.44 -7.69 -8.69
CA ASP A 300 -8.22 -7.29 -7.53
C ASP A 300 -8.98 -6.00 -7.86
N ALA A 301 -10.31 -6.07 -7.81
CA ALA A 301 -11.18 -4.96 -8.17
C ALA A 301 -11.08 -3.77 -7.20
N GLU A 302 -10.59 -3.98 -5.97
CA GLU A 302 -10.44 -2.90 -4.98
C GLU A 302 -9.16 -2.10 -5.22
N SER A 303 -8.02 -2.77 -5.37
CA SER A 303 -6.74 -2.10 -5.63
C SER A 303 -6.55 -1.69 -7.10
N GLY A 304 -7.17 -2.40 -8.05
CA GLY A 304 -6.89 -2.23 -9.48
C GLY A 304 -5.53 -2.79 -9.90
N TYR A 305 -5.01 -3.76 -9.13
CA TYR A 305 -3.75 -4.45 -9.43
C TYR A 305 -3.99 -5.95 -9.61
N ALA A 306 -3.19 -6.54 -10.47
CA ALA A 306 -3.07 -7.98 -10.65
C ALA A 306 -2.58 -8.66 -9.37
N VAL A 307 -3.03 -9.89 -9.14
CA VAL A 307 -2.64 -10.70 -7.98
C VAL A 307 -2.17 -12.07 -8.44
N TRP A 308 -1.08 -12.55 -7.85
CA TRP A 308 -0.59 -13.91 -7.98
C TRP A 308 -0.57 -14.58 -6.62
N PHE A 309 -0.99 -15.84 -6.58
CA PHE A 309 -0.63 -16.75 -5.51
C PHE A 309 0.79 -17.25 -5.77
N MET A 310 1.66 -17.13 -4.78
CA MET A 310 3.05 -17.54 -4.83
C MET A 310 3.40 -18.33 -3.57
N PRO A 311 3.63 -19.65 -3.68
CA PRO A 311 4.31 -20.41 -2.64
C PRO A 311 5.65 -19.78 -2.28
N ALA A 312 5.97 -19.69 -0.99
CA ALA A 312 7.25 -19.20 -0.54
C ALA A 312 7.80 -20.01 0.64
N GLU A 313 9.11 -19.95 0.81
CA GLU A 313 9.80 -20.23 2.06
C GLU A 313 10.19 -18.90 2.72
N TYR A 314 10.41 -18.90 4.04
CA TYR A 314 10.90 -17.72 4.73
C TYR A 314 11.95 -18.02 5.79
N ASP A 315 12.86 -17.07 5.94
CA ASP A 315 13.83 -17.00 7.04
C ASP A 315 13.58 -15.74 7.85
N LYS A 316 13.90 -15.81 9.14
CA LYS A 316 13.86 -14.64 10.03
C LYS A 316 15.23 -13.98 10.09
N TYR A 317 15.24 -12.66 10.07
CA TYR A 317 16.46 -11.88 10.28
C TYR A 317 16.16 -10.66 11.14
N LEU A 318 17.19 -10.19 11.84
CA LEU A 318 17.18 -8.94 12.59
C LEU A 318 17.83 -7.87 11.72
N GLU A 319 17.09 -6.82 11.40
CA GLU A 319 17.67 -5.60 10.85
C GLU A 319 18.11 -4.70 12.00
N VAL A 320 19.42 -4.52 12.15
CA VAL A 320 19.99 -3.66 13.18
C VAL A 320 19.87 -2.21 12.71
N LEU A 321 19.07 -1.41 13.43
CA LEU A 321 18.83 0.00 13.15
C LEU A 321 19.84 0.91 13.87
N ASP A 322 20.38 0.43 15.00
CA ASP A 322 21.46 1.10 15.74
C ASP A 322 22.53 0.07 16.15
N GLU A 323 23.70 0.18 15.54
CA GLU A 323 24.84 -0.70 15.77
C GLU A 323 25.44 -0.57 17.18
N GLU A 324 25.34 0.60 17.82
CA GLU A 324 25.93 0.83 19.14
C GLU A 324 25.11 0.16 20.25
N THR A 325 23.79 0.22 20.14
CA THR A 325 22.87 -0.39 21.12
C THR A 325 22.48 -1.82 20.74
N GLY A 326 22.70 -2.22 19.48
CA GLY A 326 22.19 -3.47 18.92
C GLY A 326 20.67 -3.46 18.73
N PHE A 327 20.05 -2.28 18.79
CA PHE A 327 18.62 -2.12 18.56
C PHE A 327 18.28 -2.41 17.10
N GLY A 328 17.20 -3.15 16.90
CA GLY A 328 16.77 -3.58 15.59
C GLY A 328 15.42 -4.25 15.63
N ASP A 329 14.85 -4.49 14.45
CA ASP A 329 13.55 -5.12 14.27
C ASP A 329 13.68 -6.45 13.54
N TRP A 330 12.84 -7.40 13.92
CA TRP A 330 12.79 -8.71 13.29
C TRP A 330 11.87 -8.69 12.08
N PHE A 331 12.34 -9.26 10.99
CA PHE A 331 11.63 -9.36 9.72
C PHE A 331 11.65 -10.80 9.21
N ARG A 332 10.69 -11.10 8.33
CA ARG A 332 10.71 -12.32 7.52
C ARG A 332 11.14 -11.96 6.10
N SER A 333 12.20 -12.58 5.64
CA SER A 333 12.60 -12.56 4.24
C SER A 333 11.92 -13.73 3.53
N TYR A 334 11.10 -13.43 2.53
CA TYR A 334 10.38 -14.44 1.76
C TYR A 334 11.07 -14.71 0.43
N LYS A 335 11.10 -15.97 0.03
CA LYS A 335 11.63 -16.43 -1.24
C LYS A 335 10.65 -17.37 -1.91
N ALA A 336 10.27 -17.06 -3.14
CA ALA A 336 9.36 -17.90 -3.90
C ALA A 336 9.94 -19.30 -4.11
N ILE A 337 9.08 -20.31 -4.05
CA ILE A 337 9.40 -21.72 -4.33
C ILE A 337 8.44 -22.26 -5.40
N ASP A 338 8.84 -23.30 -6.11
CA ASP A 338 8.07 -23.83 -7.25
C ASP A 338 6.67 -24.34 -6.85
N LYS A 339 6.54 -24.85 -5.61
CA LYS A 339 5.30 -25.44 -5.12
C LYS A 339 5.21 -25.45 -3.60
N LEU A 340 4.00 -25.30 -3.08
CA LEU A 340 3.64 -25.56 -1.69
C LEU A 340 3.01 -26.95 -1.60
N VAL A 341 3.55 -27.82 -0.75
CA VAL A 341 2.99 -29.16 -0.50
C VAL A 341 2.52 -29.24 0.93
N LEU A 342 1.22 -29.41 1.12
CA LEU A 342 0.59 -29.55 2.43
C LEU A 342 0.22 -31.02 2.66
N SER A 343 0.33 -31.48 3.90
CA SER A 343 -0.28 -32.75 4.29
C SER A 343 -1.79 -32.63 4.19
N TYR A 344 -2.47 -33.69 3.77
CA TYR A 344 -3.91 -33.74 3.54
C TYR A 344 -4.53 -34.96 4.21
N ASN A 345 -5.56 -34.72 5.01
CA ASN A 345 -6.40 -35.76 5.59
C ASN A 345 -7.85 -35.29 5.64
N ASP A 346 -8.67 -35.77 4.70
CA ASP A 346 -10.12 -35.52 4.64
C ASP A 346 -10.50 -34.03 4.77
N GLY A 347 -9.89 -33.20 3.91
CA GLY A 347 -10.13 -31.75 3.89
C GLY A 347 -9.47 -30.95 5.00
N VAL A 348 -8.66 -31.59 5.85
CA VAL A 348 -7.74 -30.91 6.78
C VAL A 348 -6.35 -30.85 6.14
N LEU A 349 -5.75 -29.67 6.15
CA LEU A 349 -4.42 -29.42 5.59
C LEU A 349 -3.46 -28.91 6.67
N THR A 350 -2.20 -29.35 6.59
CA THR A 350 -1.15 -28.88 7.50
C THR A 350 0.13 -28.62 6.72
N GLY A 351 0.62 -27.38 6.81
CA GLY A 351 1.90 -26.96 6.25
C GLY A 351 3.09 -27.27 7.14
N GLN A 352 4.28 -27.02 6.62
CA GLN A 352 5.52 -27.11 7.36
C GLN A 352 5.93 -25.73 7.85
N LYS A 353 6.64 -25.70 8.98
CA LYS A 353 7.22 -24.46 9.49
C LYS A 353 8.23 -23.88 8.50
N GLY A 354 8.22 -22.57 8.30
CA GLY A 354 9.11 -21.87 7.37
C GLY A 354 8.55 -21.80 5.93
N GLN A 355 7.30 -22.19 5.71
CA GLN A 355 6.62 -22.07 4.42
C GLN A 355 5.46 -21.09 4.51
N ALA A 356 5.11 -20.45 3.40
CA ALA A 356 4.04 -19.47 3.35
C ALA A 356 3.21 -19.56 2.07
N MET A 357 1.93 -19.23 2.21
CA MET A 357 1.09 -18.79 1.12
C MET A 357 1.26 -17.28 0.98
N CYS A 358 1.91 -16.83 -0.08
CA CYS A 358 2.06 -15.40 -0.37
C CYS A 358 1.15 -14.99 -1.51
N PHE A 359 0.68 -13.75 -1.44
CA PHE A 359 -0.04 -13.06 -2.50
C PHE A 359 0.80 -11.86 -2.94
N SER A 360 0.94 -11.66 -4.25
CA SER A 360 1.80 -10.62 -4.78
C SER A 360 1.20 -9.88 -5.96
N HIS A 361 1.59 -8.61 -6.13
CA HIS A 361 1.33 -7.81 -7.33
C HIS A 361 2.34 -8.03 -8.46
N SER A 362 3.29 -8.95 -8.31
CA SER A 362 4.25 -9.30 -9.36
C SER A 362 4.56 -10.81 -9.32
N PRO A 363 4.68 -11.47 -10.48
CA PRO A 363 5.11 -12.87 -10.54
C PRO A 363 6.64 -13.02 -10.49
N GLU A 364 7.39 -11.94 -10.74
CA GLU A 364 8.86 -11.96 -10.81
C GLU A 364 9.51 -11.55 -9.49
N SER A 365 8.79 -10.77 -8.68
CA SER A 365 9.23 -10.26 -7.38
C SER A 365 8.10 -10.35 -6.37
N LEU A 366 8.41 -10.74 -5.13
CA LEU A 366 7.42 -10.81 -4.05
C LEU A 366 7.06 -9.40 -3.54
N LEU A 367 6.29 -8.67 -4.33
CA LEU A 367 5.58 -7.45 -3.90
C LEU A 367 4.34 -7.88 -3.10
N LEU A 368 4.55 -8.19 -1.83
CA LEU A 368 3.57 -8.90 -0.99
C LEU A 368 2.34 -8.04 -0.67
N THR A 369 1.16 -8.63 -0.83
CA THR A 369 -0.15 -8.04 -0.47
C THR A 369 -0.86 -8.83 0.63
N GLY A 370 -0.45 -10.08 0.81
CA GLY A 370 -0.95 -10.95 1.86
C GLY A 370 0.00 -12.11 2.09
N VAL A 371 0.14 -12.52 3.34
CA VAL A 371 1.02 -13.62 3.73
C VAL A 371 0.39 -14.45 4.83
N TYR A 372 0.39 -15.76 4.63
CA TYR A 372 -0.08 -16.75 5.59
C TYR A 372 1.02 -17.78 5.76
N ALA A 373 1.92 -17.49 6.70
CA ALA A 373 3.02 -18.37 7.05
C ALA A 373 2.54 -19.54 7.90
N ASP A 374 3.23 -20.66 7.80
CA ASP A 374 2.94 -21.91 8.48
C ASP A 374 1.45 -22.30 8.34
N PRO A 375 0.89 -22.31 7.11
CA PRO A 375 -0.54 -22.39 6.91
C PRO A 375 -1.09 -23.76 7.34
N TYR A 376 -2.23 -23.75 8.00
CA TYR A 376 -3.04 -24.95 8.22
C TYR A 376 -4.51 -24.65 7.97
N ILE A 377 -5.23 -25.61 7.40
CA ILE A 377 -6.65 -25.47 7.08
C ILE A 377 -7.41 -26.56 7.80
N LYS A 378 -8.43 -26.19 8.56
CA LYS A 378 -9.30 -27.14 9.28
C LYS A 378 -10.76 -26.78 9.13
N ASP A 379 -11.62 -27.69 9.58
CA ASP A 379 -13.06 -27.44 9.58
C ASP A 379 -13.40 -26.22 10.42
N TYR A 380 -14.35 -25.44 9.91
CA TYR A 380 -14.95 -24.33 10.61
C TYR A 380 -16.35 -24.72 11.05
N THR A 381 -16.68 -24.47 12.31
CA THR A 381 -18.04 -24.60 12.82
C THR A 381 -18.34 -23.37 13.68
N PRO A 382 -19.37 -22.57 13.34
CA PRO A 382 -19.72 -21.37 14.10
C PRO A 382 -20.39 -21.78 15.41
N VAL A 383 -19.59 -21.98 16.45
CA VAL A 383 -20.05 -22.31 17.81
C VAL A 383 -19.37 -21.40 18.83
N SER A 384 -19.93 -21.36 20.04
CA SER A 384 -19.25 -20.72 21.17
C SER A 384 -18.05 -21.57 21.60
N THR A 385 -16.87 -20.95 21.66
CA THR A 385 -15.58 -21.55 22.01
C THR A 385 -14.84 -20.66 22.99
N THR A 386 -13.78 -21.15 23.64
CA THR A 386 -12.91 -20.29 24.46
C THR A 386 -11.95 -19.52 23.55
N PRO A 387 -12.00 -18.17 23.49
CA PRO A 387 -11.07 -17.37 22.71
C PRO A 387 -9.63 -17.55 23.19
N ALA A 388 -8.67 -17.44 22.27
CA ALA A 388 -7.27 -17.33 22.63
C ALA A 388 -7.04 -16.05 23.48
N PRO A 389 -6.14 -16.09 24.48
CA PRO A 389 -5.79 -14.92 25.27
C PRO A 389 -5.06 -13.87 24.41
N VAL A 390 -5.04 -12.62 24.88
CA VAL A 390 -4.27 -11.57 24.20
C VAL A 390 -2.78 -11.77 24.35
N GLN A 391 -2.01 -11.15 23.46
CA GLN A 391 -0.59 -10.93 23.66
C GLN A 391 -0.32 -9.43 23.85
N PHE A 392 0.30 -9.03 24.96
CA PHE A 392 0.70 -7.63 25.12
C PHE A 392 1.86 -7.28 24.20
N THR A 393 1.75 -6.12 23.56
CA THR A 393 2.85 -5.48 22.83
C THR A 393 3.46 -4.34 23.64
N LYS A 394 2.65 -3.67 24.45
CA LYS A 394 3.05 -2.44 25.12
C LYS A 394 2.19 -2.16 26.36
N PHE A 395 2.83 -1.70 27.42
CA PHE A 395 2.15 -1.02 28.52
C PHE A 395 3.05 0.11 29.00
N GLU A 396 2.57 1.34 28.85
CA GLU A 396 3.18 2.54 29.39
C GLU A 396 2.19 3.18 30.37
N PRO A 397 2.54 3.30 31.67
CA PRO A 397 1.70 4.01 32.62
C PRO A 397 1.57 5.47 32.21
N MET A 398 0.55 6.14 32.76
CA MET A 398 0.32 7.55 32.49
C MET A 398 1.58 8.38 32.82
N ASP A 399 1.97 9.20 31.85
CA ASP A 399 3.09 10.12 31.99
C ASP A 399 2.56 11.54 32.22
N ASP A 400 3.06 12.21 33.26
CA ASP A 400 2.59 13.55 33.67
C ASP A 400 2.79 14.61 32.56
N PHE A 401 3.73 14.39 31.63
CA PHE A 401 4.00 15.33 30.55
C PHE A 401 3.02 15.15 29.38
N TRP A 402 2.67 13.91 29.03
CA TRP A 402 1.71 13.62 27.95
C TRP A 402 0.25 13.61 28.41
N GLY A 403 0.00 13.36 29.70
CA GLY A 403 -1.33 13.33 30.29
C GLY A 403 -2.12 12.05 30.01
N PHE A 404 -1.51 11.04 29.40
CA PHE A 404 -2.11 9.74 29.09
C PHE A 404 -1.09 8.60 29.23
N GLY A 405 -1.59 7.38 29.41
CA GLY A 405 -0.85 6.13 29.27
C GLY A 405 -1.23 5.40 27.98
N VAL A 406 -0.48 4.36 27.64
CA VAL A 406 -0.65 3.60 26.39
C VAL A 406 -0.70 2.11 26.68
N LEU A 407 -1.73 1.46 26.15
CA LEU A 407 -1.94 0.01 26.23
C LEU A 407 -1.94 -0.56 24.81
N GLY A 408 -0.99 -1.44 24.50
CA GLY A 408 -0.89 -2.13 23.22
C GLY A 408 -0.98 -3.64 23.39
N PHE A 409 -1.82 -4.30 22.60
CA PHE A 409 -2.02 -5.74 22.64
C PHE A 409 -2.55 -6.28 21.32
N ALA A 410 -2.33 -7.57 21.07
CA ALA A 410 -2.88 -8.29 19.94
C ALA A 410 -3.97 -9.27 20.39
N ILE A 411 -5.11 -9.27 19.70
CA ILE A 411 -6.19 -10.26 19.89
C ILE A 411 -6.18 -11.18 18.67
N PRO A 412 -5.79 -12.46 18.81
CA PRO A 412 -5.98 -13.45 17.75
C PRO A 412 -7.46 -13.66 17.45
N SER A 413 -7.81 -13.75 16.17
CA SER A 413 -9.15 -14.10 15.68
C SER A 413 -9.42 -15.60 15.75
N MET A 414 -9.03 -16.24 16.86
CA MET A 414 -9.11 -17.69 17.01
C MET A 414 -9.38 -18.14 18.45
N ASP A 415 -9.83 -19.39 18.56
CA ASP A 415 -9.97 -20.10 19.82
C ASP A 415 -8.64 -20.71 20.29
N VAL A 416 -8.62 -21.22 21.53
CA VAL A 416 -7.44 -21.87 22.12
C VAL A 416 -6.94 -23.12 21.37
N ASN A 417 -7.72 -23.64 20.41
CA ASN A 417 -7.37 -24.75 19.54
C ASN A 417 -7.00 -24.30 18.11
N GLY A 418 -6.85 -22.99 17.86
CA GLY A 418 -6.52 -22.41 16.56
C GLY A 418 -7.69 -22.30 15.58
N GLY A 419 -8.93 -22.38 16.05
CA GLY A 419 -10.14 -22.31 15.23
C GLY A 419 -10.61 -20.88 15.06
N TYR A 420 -10.85 -20.46 13.83
CA TYR A 420 -11.30 -19.10 13.55
C TYR A 420 -12.55 -18.73 14.33
N ILE A 421 -12.53 -17.54 14.93
CA ILE A 421 -13.69 -16.87 15.53
C ILE A 421 -13.95 -15.62 14.71
N MET A 422 -15.22 -15.40 14.33
CA MET A 422 -15.60 -14.17 13.64
C MET A 422 -15.33 -12.96 14.54
N THR A 423 -14.61 -11.96 14.02
CA THR A 423 -14.17 -10.79 14.80
C THR A 423 -15.34 -9.97 15.33
N ASP A 424 -16.49 -9.95 14.65
CA ASP A 424 -17.70 -9.26 15.12
C ASP A 424 -18.33 -9.92 16.37
N GLU A 425 -17.93 -11.15 16.67
CA GLU A 425 -18.32 -11.86 17.90
C GLU A 425 -17.31 -11.65 19.03
N LEU A 426 -16.16 -11.01 18.76
CA LEU A 426 -15.10 -10.78 19.74
C LEU A 426 -15.21 -9.41 20.40
N TYR A 427 -14.96 -9.40 21.71
CA TYR A 427 -14.89 -8.22 22.57
C TYR A 427 -13.72 -8.37 23.54
N TYR A 428 -13.30 -7.28 24.18
CA TYR A 428 -12.36 -7.35 25.28
C TYR A 428 -12.80 -6.50 26.49
N ASN A 429 -12.35 -6.92 27.66
CA ASN A 429 -12.45 -6.18 28.92
C ASN A 429 -11.06 -5.76 29.39
N VAL A 430 -10.98 -4.61 30.07
CA VAL A 430 -9.77 -4.09 30.70
C VAL A 430 -9.94 -4.09 32.23
N PHE A 431 -8.94 -4.57 32.95
CA PHE A 431 -8.92 -4.70 34.42
C PHE A 431 -7.74 -3.90 34.99
N PRO A 432 -7.95 -2.66 35.45
CA PRO A 432 -6.86 -1.85 35.98
C PRO A 432 -6.38 -2.36 37.33
N ASP A 433 -5.07 -2.33 37.53
CA ASP A 433 -4.34 -2.76 38.71
C ASP A 433 -4.74 -4.17 39.20
N ASP A 434 -5.34 -4.25 40.38
CA ASP A 434 -5.83 -5.49 40.99
C ASP A 434 -7.37 -5.54 40.99
N SER A 435 -8.02 -4.75 40.14
CA SER A 435 -9.48 -4.77 39.97
C SER A 435 -9.96 -6.14 39.49
N THR A 436 -11.03 -6.63 40.10
CA THR A 436 -11.75 -7.84 39.67
C THR A 436 -12.97 -7.53 38.80
N THR A 437 -13.26 -6.25 38.59
CA THR A 437 -14.35 -5.77 37.73
C THR A 437 -13.78 -5.06 36.51
N PRO A 438 -14.32 -5.30 35.30
CA PRO A 438 -13.93 -4.55 34.11
C PRO A 438 -14.08 -3.03 34.31
N PHE A 439 -13.15 -2.28 33.74
CA PHE A 439 -13.25 -0.83 33.62
C PHE A 439 -14.39 -0.46 32.66
N VAL A 440 -15.09 0.63 32.98
CA VAL A 440 -16.17 1.17 32.15
C VAL A 440 -15.62 2.36 31.39
N PHE A 441 -15.44 2.21 30.08
CA PHE A 441 -15.13 3.34 29.20
C PHE A 441 -16.39 4.18 29.01
N SER A 442 -16.28 5.49 29.18
CA SER A 442 -17.43 6.40 29.13
C SER A 442 -17.13 7.66 28.33
N PRO A 443 -18.12 8.24 27.63
CA PRO A 443 -17.94 9.52 26.93
C PRO A 443 -17.56 10.70 27.83
N ASP A 444 -17.76 10.58 29.16
CA ASP A 444 -17.36 11.62 30.12
C ASP A 444 -15.83 11.69 30.28
N ASP A 445 -15.15 10.55 30.18
CA ASP A 445 -13.69 10.44 30.29
C ASP A 445 -13.00 10.37 28.91
N TYR A 446 -13.74 9.97 27.87
CA TYR A 446 -13.25 9.74 26.51
C TYR A 446 -14.15 10.49 25.51
N TYR A 447 -13.87 11.77 25.32
CA TYR A 447 -14.79 12.72 24.66
C TYR A 447 -15.10 12.43 23.19
N ASP A 448 -14.22 11.69 22.49
CA ASP A 448 -14.42 11.30 21.10
C ASP A 448 -15.19 9.97 20.96
N MET A 449 -15.52 9.32 22.08
CA MET A 449 -16.47 8.20 22.06
C MET A 449 -17.86 8.68 21.66
N THR A 450 -18.35 8.16 20.54
CA THR A 450 -19.69 8.45 20.01
C THR A 450 -20.74 7.39 20.39
N VAL A 451 -20.35 6.44 21.24
CA VAL A 451 -21.18 5.33 21.73
C VAL A 451 -21.46 5.47 23.23
N ASP A 452 -22.50 4.78 23.70
CA ASP A 452 -22.78 4.68 25.14
C ASP A 452 -21.62 4.01 25.88
N SER A 453 -21.54 4.24 27.20
CA SER A 453 -20.50 3.64 28.04
C SER A 453 -20.47 2.11 27.90
N MET A 454 -19.27 1.55 27.83
CA MET A 454 -19.05 0.13 27.56
C MET A 454 -17.97 -0.47 28.47
N THR A 455 -18.20 -1.71 28.90
CA THR A 455 -17.17 -2.57 29.50
C THR A 455 -16.58 -3.52 28.47
N ASP A 456 -17.44 -4.04 27.61
CA ASP A 456 -17.12 -5.02 26.58
C ASP A 456 -16.85 -4.25 25.30
N VAL A 457 -15.60 -3.89 25.09
CA VAL A 457 -15.18 -3.12 23.93
C VAL A 457 -15.20 -4.06 22.72
N PRO A 458 -15.97 -3.77 21.65
CA PRO A 458 -15.96 -4.59 20.44
C PRO A 458 -14.55 -4.68 19.84
N TYR A 459 -14.18 -5.85 19.30
CA TYR A 459 -12.88 -6.05 18.64
C TYR A 459 -12.58 -4.96 17.61
N GLY A 460 -13.53 -4.67 16.72
CA GLY A 460 -13.37 -3.67 15.67
C GLY A 460 -13.64 -2.22 16.11
N TYR A 461 -13.79 -1.93 17.41
CA TYR A 461 -14.07 -0.56 17.85
C TYR A 461 -12.87 0.36 17.61
N TYR A 462 -13.09 1.38 16.79
CA TYR A 462 -12.08 2.33 16.35
C TYR A 462 -12.63 3.76 16.50
N GLU A 463 -11.80 4.67 16.99
CA GLU A 463 -11.97 6.09 16.75
C GLU A 463 -10.60 6.81 16.61
N ASP A 464 -10.64 8.13 16.41
CA ASP A 464 -9.49 8.90 15.94
C ASP A 464 -8.43 9.20 17.00
N PHE A 465 -8.68 8.96 18.28
CA PHE A 465 -7.79 9.38 19.37
C PHE A 465 -7.40 8.24 20.31
N ASP A 466 -8.35 7.64 21.01
CA ASP A 466 -8.15 6.76 22.16
C ASP A 466 -8.08 5.27 21.82
N PHE A 467 -8.75 4.80 20.77
CA PHE A 467 -8.92 3.41 20.38
C PHE A 467 -8.49 3.20 18.93
N LYS A 468 -7.36 2.52 18.73
CA LYS A 468 -6.82 2.17 17.42
C LYS A 468 -6.86 0.67 17.19
N VAL A 469 -7.20 0.28 15.96
CA VAL A 469 -7.22 -1.11 15.52
C VAL A 469 -6.52 -1.22 14.17
N SER A 470 -5.60 -2.17 14.06
CA SER A 470 -4.94 -2.54 12.80
C SER A 470 -4.69 -4.04 12.77
N GLY A 471 -5.54 -4.76 12.03
CA GLY A 471 -5.53 -6.22 11.99
C GLY A 471 -5.82 -6.82 13.37
N VAL A 472 -4.85 -7.55 13.93
CA VAL A 472 -4.92 -8.12 15.28
C VAL A 472 -4.50 -7.12 16.37
N ASN A 473 -3.82 -6.03 16.00
CA ASN A 473 -3.26 -5.09 16.96
C ASN A 473 -4.30 -4.06 17.39
N HIS A 474 -4.34 -3.83 18.69
CA HIS A 474 -5.20 -2.86 19.36
C HIS A 474 -4.34 -1.95 20.23
N THR A 475 -4.64 -0.66 20.19
CA THR A 475 -4.05 0.34 21.09
C THR A 475 -5.17 1.09 21.80
N VAL A 476 -5.05 1.22 23.12
CA VAL A 476 -5.93 2.03 23.96
C VAL A 476 -5.10 3.07 24.70
N TYR A 477 -5.42 4.35 24.53
CA TYR A 477 -4.90 5.43 25.36
C TYR A 477 -5.80 5.59 26.58
N PHE A 478 -5.21 5.82 27.76
CA PHE A 478 -5.98 5.92 29.01
C PHE A 478 -5.51 7.09 29.89
N TYR A 479 -6.44 7.69 30.63
CA TYR A 479 -6.24 8.94 31.38
C TYR A 479 -6.25 8.72 32.91
N HIS A 480 -5.83 7.54 33.34
CA HIS A 480 -5.85 7.13 34.74
C HIS A 480 -4.47 6.62 35.17
N ASP A 481 -4.15 6.78 36.46
CA ASP A 481 -2.84 6.38 37.00
C ASP A 481 -2.74 4.87 37.28
N TRP A 482 -2.94 4.05 36.25
CA TRP A 482 -2.81 2.59 36.33
C TRP A 482 -1.34 2.17 36.34
N LYS A 483 -0.97 1.24 37.21
CA LYS A 483 0.38 0.68 37.32
C LYS A 483 0.48 -0.75 36.79
N LYS A 484 -0.67 -1.39 36.63
CA LYS A 484 -0.84 -2.72 36.05
C LYS A 484 -2.18 -2.77 35.32
N VAL A 485 -2.29 -3.64 34.34
CA VAL A 485 -3.52 -3.81 33.56
C VAL A 485 -3.70 -5.26 33.15
N GLY A 486 -4.92 -5.78 33.29
CA GLY A 486 -5.36 -7.07 32.80
C GLY A 486 -6.26 -6.92 31.59
N ILE A 487 -6.18 -7.85 30.63
CA ILE A 487 -7.11 -7.93 29.49
C ILE A 487 -7.70 -9.33 29.39
N GLN A 488 -9.01 -9.40 29.12
CA GLN A 488 -9.73 -10.64 28.85
C GLN A 488 -10.47 -10.52 27.51
N VAL A 489 -10.36 -11.55 26.66
CA VAL A 489 -11.12 -11.66 25.41
C VAL A 489 -12.43 -12.39 25.68
N ILE A 490 -13.50 -11.94 25.05
CA ILE A 490 -14.85 -12.50 25.16
C ILE A 490 -15.33 -12.84 23.76
N GLN A 491 -15.92 -14.02 23.58
CA GLN A 491 -16.76 -14.30 22.42
C GLN A 491 -18.22 -14.25 22.84
N LYS A 492 -19.04 -13.53 22.07
CA LYS A 492 -20.50 -13.51 22.20
C LYS A 492 -21.13 -14.17 20.97
N HIS A 493 -21.53 -15.43 21.11
CA HIS A 493 -22.11 -16.21 20.01
C HIS A 493 -23.48 -16.75 20.40
N ASN A 494 -24.52 -16.40 19.63
CA ASN A 494 -25.90 -16.87 19.85
C ASN A 494 -26.40 -16.72 21.31
N GLY A 495 -26.02 -15.62 21.97
CA GLY A 495 -26.41 -15.32 23.36
C GLY A 495 -25.62 -16.08 24.43
N GLN A 496 -24.61 -16.87 24.06
CA GLN A 496 -23.64 -17.44 24.99
C GLN A 496 -22.37 -16.57 25.02
N GLU A 497 -21.79 -16.44 26.21
CA GLU A 497 -20.50 -15.78 26.42
C GLU A 497 -19.46 -16.77 26.92
N THR A 498 -18.31 -16.76 26.26
CA THR A 498 -17.11 -17.50 26.65
C THR A 498 -15.95 -16.51 26.76
N ARG A 499 -14.98 -16.82 27.62
CA ARG A 499 -13.93 -15.88 28.03
C ARG A 499 -12.58 -16.55 28.05
N SER A 500 -11.55 -15.84 27.60
CA SER A 500 -10.16 -16.25 27.80
C SER A 500 -9.73 -16.12 29.27
N ASP A 501 -8.56 -16.64 29.60
CA ASP A 501 -7.85 -16.21 30.81
C ASP A 501 -7.52 -14.70 30.73
N ILE A 502 -7.41 -14.05 31.88
CA ILE A 502 -6.95 -12.66 31.97
C ILE A 502 -5.43 -12.64 31.89
N VAL A 503 -4.89 -11.92 30.91
CA VAL A 503 -3.44 -11.68 30.80
C VAL A 503 -3.14 -10.33 31.42
N TYR A 504 -2.09 -10.23 32.23
CA TYR A 504 -1.68 -8.97 32.87
C TYR A 504 -0.35 -8.44 32.33
N ALA A 505 -0.22 -7.11 32.28
CA ALA A 505 1.02 -6.37 32.06
C ALA A 505 1.22 -5.30 33.13
N GLY A 506 2.49 -5.03 33.49
CA GLY A 506 2.87 -4.12 34.59
C GLY A 506 2.93 -4.79 35.97
N GLY A 507 3.46 -4.06 36.97
CA GLY A 507 3.71 -4.55 38.33
C GLY A 507 5.16 -5.00 38.60
N THR A 508 5.52 -5.21 39.87
CA THR A 508 6.89 -5.58 40.33
C THR A 508 7.21 -7.08 40.23
N SER A 509 6.45 -7.85 39.45
CA SER A 509 6.62 -9.32 39.37
C SER A 509 6.33 -9.84 37.97
N GLU A 510 7.40 -10.18 37.25
CA GLU A 510 7.51 -11.20 36.20
C GLU A 510 6.41 -11.23 35.11
N VAL A 511 6.42 -10.21 34.25
CA VAL A 511 6.61 -10.36 32.80
C VAL A 511 7.53 -9.21 32.42
N ASP A 512 8.61 -9.45 31.68
CA ASP A 512 9.42 -8.36 31.11
C ASP A 512 8.53 -7.58 30.13
N CYS A 513 7.75 -6.64 30.65
CA CYS A 513 7.25 -5.53 29.88
C CYS A 513 8.49 -4.78 29.41
N VAL A 514 8.72 -4.77 28.09
CA VAL A 514 9.85 -4.04 27.59
C VAL A 514 9.58 -2.55 27.75
N SER A 515 10.27 -1.95 28.71
CA SER A 515 10.45 -0.51 28.77
C SER A 515 11.30 -0.08 27.58
N ASP A 516 10.74 0.78 26.73
CA ASP A 516 11.46 1.47 25.68
C ASP A 516 12.31 2.57 26.32
N THR A 517 13.45 2.19 26.90
CA THR A 517 14.48 3.12 27.33
C THR A 517 15.54 3.17 26.23
N ASN A 518 15.36 4.10 25.30
CA ASN A 518 16.30 4.71 24.33
C ASN A 518 15.59 4.67 22.96
N ASP A 519 15.10 5.76 22.36
CA ASP A 519 15.88 6.93 21.96
C ASP A 519 14.91 8.07 21.58
N ARG A 520 14.89 9.15 22.35
CA ARG A 520 13.96 10.26 22.13
C ARG A 520 14.72 11.35 21.37
N THR A 521 14.44 11.54 20.09
CA THR A 521 14.67 12.84 19.44
C THR A 521 13.51 13.75 19.84
N HIS A 522 13.71 14.50 20.94
CA HIS A 522 12.65 15.25 21.60
C HIS A 522 12.33 16.53 20.84
N VAL A 523 11.28 16.52 20.02
CA VAL A 523 10.61 17.75 19.58
C VAL A 523 9.22 17.82 20.18
N TYR A 524 9.00 18.73 21.12
CA TYR A 524 7.67 18.99 21.69
C TYR A 524 7.40 20.49 21.80
N LYS A 525 6.11 20.83 21.85
CA LYS A 525 5.65 22.22 21.96
C LYS A 525 4.78 22.37 23.19
N TYR A 526 4.97 23.46 23.93
CA TYR A 526 4.11 23.83 25.04
C TYR A 526 3.89 25.33 25.08
N ILE A 527 2.86 25.78 25.81
CA ILE A 527 2.58 27.19 26.01
C ILE A 527 3.13 27.62 27.37
N ASP A 528 3.98 28.64 27.38
CA ASP A 528 4.56 29.27 28.56
C ASP A 528 4.28 30.77 28.49
N ASP A 529 3.63 31.35 29.50
CA ASP A 529 3.21 32.75 29.52
C ASP A 529 2.52 33.26 28.22
N GLY A 530 1.71 32.40 27.60
CA GLY A 530 0.97 32.70 26.36
C GLY A 530 1.82 32.68 25.09
N GLN A 531 3.07 32.19 25.15
CA GLN A 531 3.95 32.00 24.00
C GLN A 531 4.15 30.51 23.70
N VAL A 532 4.19 30.15 22.42
CA VAL A 532 4.53 28.79 21.99
C VAL A 532 6.03 28.59 22.08
N ILE A 533 6.44 27.67 22.93
CA ILE A 533 7.82 27.22 23.11
C ILE A 533 7.98 25.89 22.39
N ILE A 534 9.00 25.79 21.54
CA ILE A 534 9.41 24.57 20.88
C ILE A 534 10.68 24.08 21.58
N VAL A 535 10.68 22.87 22.13
CA VAL A 535 11.89 22.25 22.66
C VAL A 535 12.39 21.26 21.64
N ARG A 536 13.66 21.41 21.25
CA ARG A 536 14.39 20.45 20.43
C ARG A 536 15.69 20.09 21.12
N ASP A 537 15.89 18.82 21.42
CA ASP A 537 17.11 18.29 22.05
C ASP A 537 17.48 19.03 23.36
N GLY A 538 16.46 19.36 24.17
CA GLY A 538 16.62 20.09 25.43
C GLY A 538 16.87 21.60 25.29
N MET A 539 16.90 22.13 24.06
CA MET A 539 17.03 23.57 23.78
C MET A 539 15.66 24.18 23.50
N ARG A 540 15.37 25.32 24.13
CA ARG A 540 14.12 26.07 23.93
C ARG A 540 14.25 27.01 22.73
N TYR A 541 13.21 27.06 21.92
CA TYR A 541 13.06 27.96 20.79
C TYR A 541 11.69 28.63 20.87
N ASN A 542 11.59 29.88 20.45
CA ASN A 542 10.27 30.49 20.23
C ASN A 542 9.64 30.00 18.91
N ILE A 543 8.39 30.39 18.65
CA ILE A 543 7.68 30.03 17.41
C ILE A 543 8.38 30.49 16.12
N LEU A 544 9.32 31.43 16.21
CA LEU A 544 10.13 31.93 15.09
C LEU A 544 11.45 31.14 14.92
N GLY A 545 11.66 30.07 15.71
CA GLY A 545 12.87 29.24 15.65
C GLY A 545 14.10 29.88 16.27
N ILE A 546 13.95 30.96 17.05
CA ILE A 546 15.06 31.62 17.73
C ILE A 546 15.30 30.92 19.07
N ARG A 547 16.54 30.49 19.29
CA ARG A 547 16.98 29.86 20.56
C ARG A 547 16.78 30.84 21.72
N MET A 548 16.14 30.35 22.77
CA MET A 548 15.92 31.08 24.01
C MET A 548 16.98 30.64 25.01
N ASP A 549 17.89 31.55 25.35
CA ASP A 549 18.89 31.31 26.39
C ASP A 549 18.26 31.57 27.76
N LYS A 550 18.44 30.59 28.67
CA LYS A 550 17.83 30.43 30.02
C LYS A 550 16.94 31.55 30.55
#